data_AF-C9IYS6-F1
#
_entry.id   AF-C9IYS6-F1
#
_cell.length_a   1.000
_cell.length_b   1.000
_cell.length_c   1.000
_cell.angle_alpha   90.00
_cell.angle_beta   90.00
_cell.angle_gamma   90.00
#
_symmetry.space_group_name_H-M   'P 1'
#
loop_
_entity.id
_entity.type
_entity.pdbx_description
1 polymer ?
#
loop_
_entity_poly.entity_id
_entity_poly.type
_entity_poly.pdbx_seq_one_letter_code
_entity_poly.pdbx_strand_id
1 'polypeptide(L)'
;MLVAGLLLWASLLTGAWPSFPTQDHLPATPRVRLSFKELKATGTAHFFNFLLNTTDYRILLKDEDHDRMYVGSKDYVLSLDLHDINREPLIV
;
A
#
# COMPACT_ATOMS: atom_id res chain seq x y z
N MET A 1 34.31 -5.62 -40.05
CA MET A 1 33.10 -6.37 -39.67
C MET A 1 33.42 -7.66 -38.89
N LEU A 2 34.54 -8.36 -39.17
CA LEU A 2 34.87 -9.67 -38.56
C LEU A 2 35.51 -9.55 -37.14
N VAL A 3 36.26 -8.48 -36.88
CA VAL A 3 36.97 -8.26 -35.60
C VAL A 3 36.02 -8.03 -34.42
N ALA A 4 34.90 -7.34 -34.64
CA ALA A 4 33.89 -7.08 -33.61
C ALA A 4 33.20 -8.37 -33.13
N GLY A 5 32.98 -9.33 -34.04
CA GLY A 5 32.42 -10.64 -33.69
C GLY A 5 33.36 -11.46 -32.81
N LEU A 6 34.66 -11.43 -33.08
CA LEU A 6 35.65 -12.19 -32.31
C LEU A 6 35.76 -11.70 -30.86
N LEU A 7 35.69 -10.38 -30.63
CA LEU A 7 35.73 -9.77 -29.30
C LEU A 7 34.49 -10.14 -28.47
N LEU A 8 33.33 -10.25 -29.11
CA LEU A 8 32.06 -10.65 -28.49
C LEU A 8 32.08 -12.12 -28.04
N TRP A 9 32.67 -12.99 -28.85
CA TRP A 9 32.90 -14.39 -28.48
C TRP A 9 33.94 -14.55 -27.38
N ALA A 10 35.00 -13.74 -27.40
CA ALA A 10 36.02 -13.75 -26.35
C ALA A 10 35.45 -13.37 -24.98
N SER A 11 34.55 -12.37 -24.89
CA SER A 11 33.86 -12.01 -23.65
C SER A 11 32.96 -13.11 -23.09
N LEU A 12 32.46 -14.02 -23.95
CA LEU A 12 31.63 -15.16 -23.54
C LEU A 12 32.48 -16.28 -22.90
N LEU A 13 33.68 -16.50 -23.42
CA LEU A 13 34.61 -17.54 -22.95
C LEU A 13 35.33 -17.14 -21.65
N THR A 14 35.54 -15.85 -21.41
CA THR A 14 36.21 -15.36 -20.19
C THR A 14 35.26 -15.15 -19.01
N GLY A 15 33.96 -15.49 -19.15
CA GLY A 15 32.97 -15.28 -18.09
C GLY A 15 32.80 -13.81 -17.68
N ALA A 16 33.28 -12.87 -18.50
CA ALA A 16 33.28 -11.45 -18.23
C ALA A 16 31.93 -10.85 -18.69
N TRP A 17 30.84 -11.37 -18.14
CA TRP A 17 29.60 -10.63 -18.14
C TRP A 17 29.81 -9.37 -17.29
N PRO A 18 29.35 -8.18 -17.73
CA PRO A 18 29.29 -7.05 -16.83
C PRO A 18 28.38 -7.45 -15.68
N SER A 19 28.98 -7.67 -14.51
CA SER A 19 28.23 -7.76 -13.26
C SER A 19 27.50 -6.44 -13.12
N PHE A 20 26.22 -6.42 -13.48
CA PHE A 20 25.36 -5.32 -13.08
C PHE A 20 25.50 -5.20 -11.56
N PRO A 21 25.73 -3.99 -11.01
CA PRO A 21 25.71 -3.83 -9.57
C PRO A 21 24.31 -4.24 -9.10
N THR A 22 24.20 -5.45 -8.58
CA THR A 22 23.04 -5.88 -7.80
C THR A 22 23.07 -4.99 -6.58
N GLN A 23 22.29 -3.91 -6.61
CA GLN A 23 22.13 -3.08 -5.44
C GLN A 23 21.42 -3.96 -4.42
N ASP A 24 22.19 -4.48 -3.46
CA ASP A 24 21.69 -5.23 -2.31
C ASP A 24 20.82 -4.27 -1.48
N HIS A 25 19.59 -4.04 -1.94
CA HIS A 25 18.59 -3.28 -1.23
C HIS A 25 18.15 -4.12 -0.04
N LEU A 26 18.89 -3.98 1.07
CA LEU A 26 18.41 -4.45 2.36
C LEU A 26 17.06 -3.77 2.63
N PRO A 27 16.00 -4.53 2.96
CA PRO A 27 14.70 -3.95 3.22
C PRO A 27 14.79 -3.00 4.41
N ALA A 28 14.30 -1.76 4.23
CA ALA A 28 14.32 -0.76 5.28
C ALA A 28 13.54 -1.27 6.50
N THR A 29 14.19 -1.28 7.67
CA THR A 29 13.52 -1.68 8.92
C THR A 29 12.72 -0.51 9.47
N PRO A 30 11.41 -0.70 9.79
CA PRO A 30 10.59 0.36 10.36
C PRO A 30 11.12 0.77 11.74
N ARG A 31 11.20 2.09 11.99
CA ARG A 31 11.72 2.65 13.25
C ARG A 31 10.80 2.37 14.44
N VAL A 32 9.50 2.32 14.19
CA VAL A 32 8.47 2.02 15.19
C VAL A 32 7.60 0.91 14.63
N ARG A 33 7.39 -0.15 15.42
CA ARG A 33 6.48 -1.24 15.10
C ARG A 33 5.47 -1.33 16.23
N LEU A 34 4.20 -1.18 15.91
CA LEU A 34 3.11 -1.34 16.85
C LEU A 34 2.24 -2.49 16.37
N SER A 35 1.97 -3.43 17.26
CA SER A 35 0.89 -4.40 17.08
C SER A 35 -0.47 -3.70 17.10
N PHE A 36 -1.51 -4.37 16.60
CA PHE A 36 -2.88 -3.86 16.66
C PHE A 36 -3.31 -3.47 18.08
N LYS A 37 -2.93 -4.28 19.08
CA LYS A 37 -3.24 -4.02 20.49
C LYS A 37 -2.57 -2.74 20.99
N GLU A 38 -1.31 -2.53 20.64
CA GLU A 38 -0.57 -1.32 21.02
C GLU A 38 -1.13 -0.09 20.32
N LEU A 39 -1.39 -0.16 19.01
CA LEU A 39 -2.01 0.91 18.24
C LEU A 39 -3.37 1.30 18.84
N LYS A 40 -4.22 0.32 19.17
CA LYS A 40 -5.50 0.59 19.82
C LYS A 40 -5.34 1.24 21.20
N ALA A 41 -4.34 0.83 21.98
CA ALA A 41 -4.05 1.40 23.30
C ALA A 41 -3.58 2.86 23.23
N THR A 42 -2.99 3.30 22.11
CA THR A 42 -2.58 4.71 21.94
C THR A 42 -3.75 5.67 21.78
N GLY A 43 -4.94 5.17 21.40
CA GLY A 43 -6.10 6.01 21.12
C GLY A 43 -5.99 6.84 19.84
N THR A 44 -4.93 6.70 19.05
CA THR A 44 -4.72 7.50 17.83
C THR A 44 -5.32 6.87 16.57
N ALA A 45 -5.83 5.64 16.66
CA ALA A 45 -6.44 4.93 15.54
C ALA A 45 -7.92 4.67 15.82
N HIS A 46 -8.77 5.15 14.91
CA HIS A 46 -10.20 4.88 14.92
C HIS A 46 -10.49 3.70 14.00
N PHE A 47 -11.29 2.75 14.49
CA PHE A 47 -11.75 1.61 13.71
C PHE A 47 -13.22 1.79 13.43
N PHE A 48 -13.62 1.52 12.19
CA PHE A 48 -15.03 1.55 11.81
C PHE A 48 -15.74 0.37 12.47
N ASN A 49 -16.71 0.67 13.34
CA ASN A 49 -17.46 -0.32 14.10
C ASN A 49 -18.96 -0.06 13.92
N PHE A 50 -19.44 -0.15 12.69
CA PHE A 50 -20.87 -0.07 12.40
C PHE A 50 -21.43 -1.46 12.10
N LEU A 51 -22.60 -1.75 12.66
CA LEU A 51 -23.31 -3.02 12.50
C LEU A 51 -24.04 -3.06 11.15
N LEU A 52 -23.27 -3.09 10.07
CA LEU A 52 -23.75 -3.41 8.73
C LEU A 52 -23.31 -4.83 8.40
N ASN A 53 -24.27 -5.66 7.98
CA ASN A 53 -23.99 -7.00 7.44
C ASN A 53 -23.44 -6.90 6.01
N THR A 54 -22.40 -6.11 5.81
CA THR A 54 -21.72 -5.92 4.52
C THR A 54 -20.23 -6.22 4.67
N THR A 55 -19.59 -6.49 3.54
CA THR A 55 -18.17 -6.80 3.45
C THR A 55 -17.57 -6.05 2.27
N ASP A 56 -16.26 -6.18 2.09
CA ASP A 56 -15.57 -5.74 0.88
C ASP A 56 -15.39 -4.21 0.71
N TYR A 57 -14.90 -3.55 1.75
CA TYR A 57 -14.60 -2.10 1.79
C TYR A 57 -13.35 -1.72 0.97
N ARG A 58 -13.39 -1.87 -0.36
CA ARG A 58 -12.21 -1.68 -1.22
C ARG A 58 -12.16 -0.35 -1.96
N ILE A 59 -13.31 0.26 -2.25
CA ILE A 59 -13.37 1.50 -3.01
C ILE A 59 -13.34 2.65 -2.00
N LEU A 60 -12.38 3.56 -2.16
CA LEU A 60 -12.12 4.65 -1.23
C LEU A 60 -12.06 5.96 -2.00
N LEU A 61 -12.91 6.91 -1.63
CA LEU A 61 -12.90 8.27 -2.16
C LEU A 61 -12.91 9.25 -0.99
N LYS A 62 -11.84 10.04 -0.89
CA LYS A 62 -11.73 11.11 0.09
C LYS A 62 -12.27 12.40 -0.51
N ASP A 63 -13.20 13.04 0.18
CA ASP A 63 -13.73 14.37 -0.14
C ASP A 63 -13.35 15.32 0.99
N GLU A 64 -12.30 16.10 0.76
CA GLU A 64 -11.78 17.05 1.76
C GLU A 64 -12.66 18.29 1.89
N ASP A 65 -13.37 18.68 0.83
CA ASP A 65 -14.20 19.89 0.83
C ASP A 65 -15.45 19.71 1.70
N HIS A 66 -15.98 18.49 1.75
CA HIS A 66 -17.16 18.14 2.56
C HIS A 66 -16.82 17.45 3.89
N ASP A 67 -15.54 17.29 4.23
CA ASP A 67 -15.08 16.53 5.38
C ASP A 67 -15.61 15.06 5.41
N ARG A 68 -15.73 14.42 4.23
CA ARG A 68 -16.31 13.07 4.09
C ARG A 68 -15.37 12.05 3.45
N MET A 69 -15.49 10.81 3.89
CA MET A 69 -14.87 9.64 3.28
C MET A 69 -15.97 8.73 2.72
N TYR A 70 -16.00 8.57 1.39
CA TYR A 70 -16.89 7.64 0.74
C TYR A 70 -16.22 6.27 0.59
N VAL A 71 -16.93 5.22 1.03
CA VAL A 71 -16.42 3.86 1.03
C VAL A 71 -17.42 2.96 0.31
N GLY A 72 -17.01 2.36 -0.80
CA GLY A 72 -17.78 1.33 -1.48
C GLY A 72 -17.56 -0.03 -0.82
N SER A 73 -18.66 -0.67 -0.43
CA SER A 73 -18.73 -2.06 0.00
C SER A 73 -19.51 -2.90 -1.02
N LYS A 74 -19.69 -4.19 -0.76
CA LYS A 74 -20.36 -5.12 -1.69
C LYS A 74 -21.74 -4.64 -2.17
N ASP A 75 -22.55 -4.08 -1.28
CA ASP A 75 -23.96 -3.75 -1.55
C ASP A 75 -24.32 -2.31 -1.16
N TYR A 76 -23.35 -1.53 -0.66
CA TYR A 76 -23.59 -0.20 -0.11
C TYR A 76 -22.48 0.76 -0.47
N VAL A 77 -22.83 2.06 -0.55
CA VAL A 77 -21.85 3.13 -0.46
C VAL A 77 -22.03 3.81 0.90
N LEU A 78 -20.95 3.90 1.67
CA LEU A 78 -20.94 4.57 2.96
C LEU A 78 -20.38 5.97 2.80
N SER A 79 -21.01 6.93 3.46
CA SER A 79 -20.48 8.29 3.63
C SER A 79 -20.13 8.46 5.11
N LEU A 80 -18.83 8.47 5.40
CA LEU A 80 -18.26 8.57 6.74
C LEU A 80 -17.70 9.98 6.97
N ASP A 81 -17.68 10.44 8.21
CA ASP A 81 -17.01 11.70 8.60
C ASP A 81 -15.48 11.49 8.65
N LEU A 82 -14.70 12.47 8.14
CA LEU A 82 -13.24 12.37 8.09
C LEU A 82 -12.55 12.54 9.44
N HIS A 83 -13.17 13.27 10.38
CA HIS A 83 -12.63 13.47 11.73
C HIS A 83 -12.92 12.27 12.62
N ASP A 84 -14.11 11.69 12.49
CA ASP A 84 -14.49 10.46 13.18
C ASP A 84 -15.38 9.58 12.29
N ILE A 85 -14.78 8.53 11.75
CA ILE A 85 -15.45 7.58 10.85
C ILE A 85 -16.65 6.85 11.49
N ASN A 86 -16.79 6.86 12.82
CA ASN A 86 -17.94 6.27 13.52
C ASN A 86 -19.06 7.27 13.77
N ARG A 87 -18.83 8.56 13.49
CA ARG A 87 -19.82 9.61 13.66
C ARG A 87 -20.78 9.61 12.48
N GLU A 88 -22.03 9.24 12.77
CA GLU A 88 -23.17 9.31 11.83
C GLU A 88 -22.87 8.73 10.43
N PRO A 89 -22.51 7.44 10.32
CA PRO A 89 -22.28 6.83 9.02
C PRO A 89 -23.61 6.79 8.25
N LEU A 90 -23.59 7.37 7.05
CA LEU A 90 -24.73 7.37 6.15
C LEU A 90 -24.55 6.28 5.10
N ILE A 91 -25.65 5.60 4.78
CA ILE A 91 -25.70 4.55 3.76
C ILE A 91 -26.44 5.12 2.55
N VAL A 92 -25.80 5.07 1.39
CA VAL A 92 -26.29 5.57 0.10
C VAL A 92 -26.46 4.40 -0.87
#